data_AF-A0A5D5AIP3-F1
#
_entry.id   AF-A0A5D5AIP3-F1
#
_cell.length_a   1.000
_cell.length_b   1.000
_cell.length_c   1.000
_cell.angle_alpha   90.00
_cell.angle_beta   90.00
_cell.angle_gamma   90.00
#
_symmetry.space_group_name_H-M   'P 1'
#
loop_
_entity.id
_entity.type
_entity.pdbx_description
1 polymer ?
#
loop_
_entity_poly.entity_id
_entity_poly.type
_entity_poly.pdbx_seq_one_letter_code
_entity_poly.pdbx_strand_id
1 'polypeptide(L)' 'MPAEYDRILDVVAENPGATIEDITDLAHDRGITDTGISELLSKAESDNDLLEFDGRYWVMRTGKYRFHRYDHPET' A
#
# COMPACT_ATOMS: atom_id res chain seq x y z
N MET A 1 -3.15 -10.82 -10.02
CA MET A 1 -3.13 -10.35 -8.63
C MET A 1 -4.57 -10.09 -8.22
N PRO A 2 -5.02 -10.48 -7.01
CA PRO A 2 -6.38 -10.16 -6.59
C PRO A 2 -6.54 -8.64 -6.56
N ALA A 3 -7.62 -8.14 -7.18
CA ALA A 3 -7.83 -6.70 -7.39
C ALA A 3 -7.82 -5.87 -6.09
N GLU A 4 -8.06 -6.50 -4.94
CA GLU A 4 -8.06 -5.88 -3.62
C GLU A 4 -6.65 -5.61 -3.10
N TYR A 5 -5.69 -6.49 -3.36
CA TYR A 5 -4.29 -6.30 -2.95
C TYR A 5 -3.69 -5.06 -3.62
N ASP A 6 -3.86 -4.93 -4.95
CA ASP A 6 -3.37 -3.77 -5.68
C ASP A 6 -4.05 -2.47 -5.24
N ARG A 7 -5.34 -2.52 -4.90
CA ARG A 7 -6.10 -1.35 -4.42
C ARG A 7 -5.66 -0.92 -3.02
N ILE A 8 -5.35 -1.85 -2.12
CA ILE A 8 -4.81 -1.51 -0.80
C ILE A 8 -3.45 -0.84 -0.95
N LEU A 9 -2.58 -1.34 -1.82
CA LEU A 9 -1.32 -0.66 -2.11
C LEU A 9 -1.54 0.76 -2.65
N ASP A 10 -2.54 0.95 -3.52
CA ASP A 10 -2.88 2.29 -4.04
C ASP A 10 -3.33 3.23 -2.90
N VAL A 11 -4.13 2.74 -1.93
CA VAL A 11 -4.53 3.51 -0.74
C VAL A 11 -3.31 3.98 0.06
N VAL A 12 -2.35 3.10 0.33
CA VAL A 12 -1.11 3.45 1.06
C VAL A 12 -0.22 4.39 0.22
N ALA A 13 -0.19 4.20 -1.09
CA ALA A 13 0.58 5.06 -2.00
C ALA A 13 0.09 6.51 -2.00
N GLU A 14 -1.22 6.69 -1.95
CA GLU A 14 -1.85 8.01 -1.89
C GLU A 14 -1.80 8.63 -0.49
N ASN A 15 -1.62 7.81 0.56
CA ASN A 15 -1.63 8.23 1.96
C ASN A 15 -0.41 7.68 2.72
N PRO A 16 0.82 8.13 2.38
CA PRO A 16 2.03 7.63 3.03
C PRO A 16 2.06 8.02 4.51
N GLY A 17 2.39 7.06 5.38
CA GLY A 17 2.44 7.26 6.82
C GLY A 17 1.07 7.16 7.51
N ALA A 18 0.04 6.70 6.80
CA ALA A 18 -1.26 6.37 7.36
C ALA A 18 -1.17 5.15 8.30
N THR A 19 -2.01 5.15 9.33
CA THR A 19 -2.14 4.02 10.25
C THR A 19 -3.05 2.95 9.67
N ILE A 20 -3.08 1.77 10.30
CA ILE A 20 -4.01 0.70 9.89
C ILE A 20 -5.48 1.14 9.96
N GLU A 21 -5.85 1.97 10.94
CA GLU A 21 -7.21 2.50 11.10
C GLU A 21 -7.55 3.45 9.95
N ASP A 22 -6.64 4.38 9.63
CA ASP A 22 -6.79 5.30 8.51
C ASP A 22 -6.91 4.54 7.17
N ILE A 23 -6.05 3.55 6.95
CA ILE A 23 -6.06 2.72 5.73
C ILE A 23 -7.37 1.95 5.64
N THR A 24 -7.88 1.42 6.75
CA THR A 24 -9.14 0.67 6.79
C THR A 24 -10.33 1.58 6.45
N ASP A 25 -10.38 2.79 7.01
CA ASP A 25 -11.43 3.77 6.72
C ASP A 25 -11.41 4.19 5.24
N LEU A 26 -10.23 4.54 4.73
CA LEU A 26 -10.03 4.91 3.32
C LEU A 26 -10.34 3.76 2.35
N ALA A 27 -9.99 2.53 2.72
CA ALA A 27 -10.32 1.34 1.96
C ALA A 27 -11.85 1.12 1.93
N HIS A 28 -12.53 1.35 3.04
CA HIS A 28 -13.98 1.25 3.13
C HIS A 28 -14.70 2.28 2.26
N ASP A 29 -14.24 3.54 2.27
CA ASP A 29 -14.75 4.61 1.38
C ASP A 29 -14.62 4.23 -0.11
N ARG A 30 -13.59 3.46 -0.45
CA ARG A 30 -13.35 2.92 -1.81
C ARG A 30 -14.10 1.63 -2.11
N GLY A 31 -14.98 1.20 -1.23
CA GLY A 31 -15.78 -0.02 -1.38
C GLY A 31 -15.00 -1.32 -1.16
N ILE A 32 -13.83 -1.25 -0.53
CA ILE A 32 -13.09 -2.43 -0.06
C ILE A 32 -13.65 -2.77 1.32
N THR A 33 -14.68 -3.61 1.34
CA THR A 33 -15.35 -4.04 2.59
C THR A 33 -14.78 -5.33 3.14
N ASP A 34 -13.65 -5.79 2.62
CA ASP A 34 -13.05 -7.05 3.02
C ASP A 34 -12.46 -6.94 4.44
N THR A 35 -12.76 -7.93 5.28
CA THR A 35 -12.25 -7.97 6.67
C THR A 35 -10.77 -8.35 6.74
N GLY A 36 -10.16 -8.72 5.61
CA GLY A 36 -8.77 -9.13 5.49
C GLY A 36 -7.79 -7.99 5.22
N ILE A 37 -8.15 -6.71 5.40
CA ILE A 37 -7.22 -5.58 5.18
C ILE A 37 -5.91 -5.76 5.96
N SER A 38 -5.98 -6.17 7.22
CA SER A 38 -4.80 -6.45 8.04
C SER A 38 -3.95 -7.59 7.46
N GLU A 39 -4.59 -8.65 6.94
CA GLU A 39 -3.89 -9.77 6.30
C GLU A 39 -3.24 -9.34 4.98
N LEU A 40 -3.89 -8.48 4.21
CA LEU A 40 -3.35 -7.90 2.98
C LEU A 40 -2.13 -7.01 3.27
N LEU A 41 -2.18 -6.19 4.33
CA LEU A 41 -1.06 -5.37 4.76
C LEU A 41 0.12 -6.22 5.22
N SER A 42 -0.12 -7.22 6.08
CA SER A 42 0.94 -8.16 6.52
C SER A 42 1.54 -8.94 5.35
N LYS A 43 0.72 -9.34 4.39
CA LYS A 43 1.21 -9.98 3.16
C LYS A 43 2.08 -9.03 2.35
N ALA A 44 1.66 -7.78 2.18
CA ALA A 44 2.41 -6.80 1.42
C ALA A 44 3.73 -6.40 2.10
N GLU A 45 3.78 -6.40 3.42
CA GLU A 45 5.02 -6.27 4.18
C GLU A 45 5.95 -7.47 3.93
N SER A 46 5.43 -8.70 4.01
CA SER A 46 6.18 -9.92 3.71
C SER A 46 6.71 -9.95 2.27
N ASP A 47 5.93 -9.46 1.32
CA ASP A 47 6.29 -9.38 -0.10
C ASP A 47 7.25 -8.21 -0.41
N ASN A 48 7.64 -7.41 0.60
CA ASN A 48 8.46 -6.20 0.49
C ASN A 48 7.83 -5.12 -0.43
N ASP A 49 6.50 -5.10 -0.55
CA ASP A 49 5.74 -4.06 -1.24
C ASP A 49 5.36 -2.91 -0.29
N LEU A 50 5.27 -3.18 1.02
CA LEU A 50 5.06 -2.17 2.07
C LEU A 50 6.20 -2.18 3.09
N LEU A 51 6.38 -1.04 3.73
CA LEU A 51 7.18 -0.85 4.94
C LEU A 51 6.26 -0.38 6.04
N GLU A 52 6.19 -1.14 7.13
CA GLU A 52 5.60 -0.71 8.39
C GLU A 52 6.71 -0.13 9.28
N PHE A 53 6.44 1.04 9.87
CA PHE A 53 7.31 1.62 10.89
C PHE A 53 6.48 2.52 11.82
N ASP A 54 6.56 2.27 13.13
CA ASP A 54 5.86 3.06 14.16
C ASP A 54 4.32 3.09 13.99
N GLY A 55 3.74 1.96 13.61
CA GLY A 55 2.29 1.80 13.36
C GLY A 55 1.81 2.43 12.06
N ARG A 56 2.73 2.82 11.16
CA ARG A 56 2.44 3.56 9.94
C ARG A 56 3.00 2.84 8.73
N TYR A 57 2.34 3.01 7.58
CA TYR A 57 2.67 2.25 6.37
C TYR A 57 3.13 3.15 5.23
N TRP A 58 4.12 2.67 4.48
CA TRP A 58 4.62 3.26 3.23
C TRP A 58 4.77 2.19 2.17
N VAL A 59 4.52 2.55 0.91
CA VAL A 59 4.85 1.68 -0.22
C VAL A 59 6.35 1.69 -0.49
N MET A 60 6.90 0.50 -0.66
CA MET A 60 8.25 0.31 -1.15
C MET A 60 8.27 0.52 -2.67
N ARG A 61 9.36 1.09 -3.19
CA ARG A 61 9.57 1.27 -4.64
C ARG A 61 10.01 -0.03 -5.33
N THR A 62 9.25 -1.08 -5.07
CA THR A 62 9.39 -2.46 -5.57
C THR A 62 8.10 -2.81 -6.36
N GLY A 63 8.08 -3.95 -7.06
CA GLY A 63 6.88 -4.39 -7.78
C GLY A 63 6.27 -3.36 -8.75
N LYS A 64 4.96 -3.07 -8.59
CA LYS A 64 4.18 -2.08 -9.37
C LYS A 64 4.71 -0.65 -9.24
N TYR A 65 5.37 -0.32 -8.13
CA TYR A 65 5.95 1.00 -7.83
C TYR A 65 7.45 1.06 -8.10
N ARG A 66 8.05 -0.02 -8.62
CA ARG A 66 9.42 0.00 -9.13
C ARG A 66 9.50 1.02 -10.26
N PHE A 67 10.60 1.78 -10.31
CA PHE A 67 10.87 2.72 -11.39
C PHE A 67 10.86 1.99 -12.74
N HIS A 68 9.72 2.00 -13.44
CA HIS A 68 9.65 1.58 -14.83
C HIS A 68 8.99 2.60 -15.74
N ARG A 69 8.71 3.83 -15.26
CA ARG A 69 8.17 4.88 -16.14
C ARG A 69 8.26 6.33 -15.66
N TYR A 70 9.34 6.71 -14.98
CA TYR A 70 9.70 8.12 -14.94
C TYR A 70 11.21 8.22 -15.14
N ASP A 71 11.60 8.72 -16.32
CA ASP A 71 12.92 9.33 -16.53
C ASP A 71 13.06 10.40 -15.45
N HIS A 72 13.76 10.06 -14.38
CA HIS A 72 14.26 11.06 -13.46
C HIS A 72 15.65 11.42 -13.99
N PRO A 73 15.84 12.59 -14.63
CA PRO A 73 17.19 13.05 -14.92
C PRO A 73 17.92 13.18 -13.58
N GLU A 74 19.03 12.45 -13.46
CA GLU A 74 19.97 12.62 -12.36
C GLU A 74 20.50 14.05 -12.42
N THR A 75 20.12 14.88 -11.45
CA THR A 75 20.81 16.14 -11.16
C THR A 75 21.89 15.92 -10.12
#